data_AF-A0A925K348-F1
#
_entry.id   AF-A0A925K348-F1
#
_cell.length_a   1.000
_cell.length_b   1.000
_cell.length_c   1.000
_cell.angle_alpha   90.00
_cell.angle_beta   90.00
_cell.angle_gamma   90.00
#
_symmetry.space_group_name_H-M   'P 1'
#
loop_
_entity.id
_entity.type
_entity.pdbx_description
1 polymer ?
#
loop_
_entity_poly.entity_id
_entity_poly.type
_entity_poly.pdbx_seq_one_letter_code
_entity_poly.pdbx_strand_id
1 'polypeptide(L)'
;MKLKTTAGTWLLAACIILSCNKNDKPAEGTADYKTANKDGEFAAVSSEEQRKVAPPDKESEQKQQIPVQGIADQSPAADTVQNPPTPTTSPTTAAVANIDWDKKIIKIATVKYEVKSFDQFNKEVKEKVRKFGGYVAQEDNYQHEDRKEISLIIKVPVEQFETMMNDMQTKDIKQIERTIKTEDVTGEVIDTKSRLEAKKQMRLKYLEFLKQSKNMEEVLTVQNEINDIQEEIESAQGRVQYLTKQSAYSTINLSFYQPMEGFKAPTNDNSFWNKTGEAFSRGGEMIKGLALMIISIWPLLLAGVGGILIWRRRRQEQTVIVNGLKNKE
;
A
#
# COMPACT_ATOMS: atom_id res chain seq x y z
N MET A 1 -15.97 -12.35 61.76
CA MET A 1 -17.21 -12.02 62.49
C MET A 1 -17.54 -10.55 62.27
N LYS A 2 -18.44 -10.25 61.32
CA LYS A 2 -19.42 -9.12 61.29
C LYS A 2 -19.99 -9.00 59.88
N LEU A 3 -21.31 -9.10 59.81
CA LEU A 3 -22.15 -9.18 58.62
C LEU A 3 -22.19 -7.83 57.88
N LYS A 4 -22.27 -7.93 56.54
CA LYS A 4 -22.77 -6.90 55.64
C LYS A 4 -24.29 -6.80 55.75
N THR A 5 -24.81 -5.58 55.80
CA THR A 5 -26.22 -5.24 55.57
C THR A 5 -26.37 -4.50 54.24
N THR A 6 -27.52 -4.77 53.63
CA THR A 6 -28.02 -4.56 52.27
C THR A 6 -28.55 -3.15 51.97
N ALA A 7 -28.44 -2.74 50.70
CA ALA A 7 -29.47 -2.08 49.87
C ALA A 7 -28.78 -1.60 48.57
N GLY A 8 -29.19 -1.88 47.33
CA GLY A 8 -30.45 -2.37 46.83
C GLY A 8 -31.16 -1.29 46.02
N THR A 9 -30.67 -0.93 44.82
CA THR A 9 -31.51 -0.32 43.78
C THR A 9 -30.91 -0.46 42.39
N TRP A 10 -31.70 -1.07 41.51
CA TRP A 10 -31.43 -1.36 40.12
C TRP A 10 -31.59 -0.12 39.24
N LEU A 11 -30.63 0.12 38.34
CA LEU A 11 -30.67 1.18 37.33
C LEU A 11 -31.13 0.56 36.00
N LEU A 12 -32.41 0.79 35.67
CA LEU A 12 -32.99 0.53 34.36
C LEU A 12 -32.82 1.78 33.49
N ALA A 13 -32.25 1.58 32.30
CA ALA A 13 -32.19 2.55 31.22
C ALA A 13 -33.35 2.32 30.24
N ALA A 14 -34.00 3.39 29.76
CA ALA A 14 -34.40 3.60 28.35
C ALA A 14 -35.26 4.89 28.15
N CYS A 15 -34.87 5.71 27.15
CA CYS A 15 -35.69 6.44 26.16
C CYS A 15 -36.60 7.62 26.63
N ILE A 16 -36.78 8.80 26.01
CA ILE A 16 -36.62 9.48 24.67
C ILE A 16 -36.53 11.02 25.01
N ILE A 17 -35.98 11.96 24.23
CA ILE A 17 -36.63 12.77 23.17
C ILE A 17 -35.58 13.66 22.45
N LEU A 18 -35.75 13.75 21.12
CA LEU A 18 -35.16 14.65 20.11
C LEU A 18 -35.04 16.13 20.48
N SER A 19 -33.92 16.76 20.08
CA SER A 19 -33.76 18.15 19.57
C SER A 19 -32.26 18.40 19.37
N CYS A 20 -31.70 19.12 18.39
CA CYS A 20 -32.15 19.81 17.19
C CYS A 20 -30.90 19.94 16.31
N ASN A 21 -31.01 19.64 15.01
CA ASN A 21 -29.97 19.90 14.02
C ASN A 21 -30.17 21.32 13.46
N LYS A 22 -29.15 22.18 13.53
CA LYS A 22 -29.15 23.49 12.87
C LYS A 22 -27.79 23.70 12.19
N ASN A 23 -27.86 23.78 10.86
CA ASN A 23 -26.81 24.22 9.96
C ASN A 23 -26.37 25.64 10.30
N ASP A 24 -25.08 25.94 10.16
CA ASP A 24 -24.58 27.24 9.71
C ASP A 24 -23.20 27.07 9.03
N LYS A 25 -23.07 27.58 7.80
CA LYS A 25 -21.79 27.84 7.10
C LYS A 25 -21.29 29.24 7.47
N PRO A 26 -19.97 29.50 7.46
CA PRO A 26 -19.43 30.51 6.53
C PRO A 26 -18.06 30.09 5.94
N ALA A 27 -17.80 30.30 4.65
CA ALA A 27 -17.32 31.51 3.95
C ALA A 27 -15.78 31.55 3.80
N GLU A 28 -15.39 31.97 2.60
CA GLU A 28 -14.06 32.04 2.00
C GLU A 28 -13.09 32.98 2.74
N GLY A 29 -11.77 32.80 2.53
CA GLY A 29 -10.77 33.77 2.96
C GLY A 29 -9.34 33.29 2.77
N THR A 30 -8.69 33.83 1.73
CA THR A 30 -7.29 33.70 1.35
C THR A 30 -6.30 34.05 2.46
N ALA A 31 -5.25 33.25 2.66
CA ALA A 31 -4.12 33.60 3.54
C ALA A 31 -2.84 33.78 2.71
N ASP A 32 -2.51 35.06 2.54
CA ASP A 32 -1.25 35.64 2.10
C ASP A 32 -0.17 35.40 3.20
N TYR A 33 1.04 34.99 2.82
CA TYR A 33 2.17 34.90 3.76
C TYR A 33 3.32 35.80 3.30
N LYS A 34 3.49 36.92 4.01
CA LYS A 34 4.74 37.69 4.01
C LYS A 34 4.93 38.39 5.35
N THR A 35 5.98 38.01 6.07
CA THR A 35 6.80 38.83 6.98
C THR A 35 7.94 37.92 7.49
N ALA A 36 9.16 38.07 6.98
CA ALA A 36 10.19 39.01 7.46
C ALA A 36 10.68 38.64 8.88
N ASN A 37 11.83 37.95 8.95
CA ASN A 37 12.64 37.80 10.15
C ASN A 37 14.01 38.42 9.89
N LYS A 38 14.53 39.15 10.88
CA LYS A 38 15.44 40.28 10.71
C LYS A 38 16.47 40.25 11.83
N ASP A 39 17.34 39.24 11.83
CA ASP A 39 18.29 39.03 12.91
C ASP A 39 19.57 38.50 12.26
N GLY A 40 20.46 39.42 11.91
CA GLY A 40 21.79 39.10 11.42
C GLY A 40 22.74 38.86 12.59
N GLU A 41 23.50 37.78 12.53
CA GLU A 41 24.79 37.67 13.20
C GLU A 41 25.82 37.10 12.22
N PHE A 42 26.82 37.91 11.93
CA PHE A 42 27.96 37.62 11.07
C PHE A 42 29.00 36.82 11.87
N ALA A 43 29.44 35.68 11.33
CA ALA A 43 30.75 35.12 11.65
C ALA A 43 31.44 34.70 10.35
N ALA A 44 32.55 35.38 10.07
CA ALA A 44 33.43 35.16 8.93
C ALA A 44 34.46 34.06 9.23
N VAL A 45 34.69 33.15 8.29
CA VAL A 45 35.95 32.42 8.11
C VAL A 45 36.23 32.21 6.61
N SER A 46 37.20 32.98 6.12
CA SER A 46 38.12 32.74 5.00
C SER A 46 38.98 31.49 5.30
N SER A 47 39.48 30.62 4.42
CA SER A 47 39.70 30.59 2.97
C SER A 47 40.13 29.16 2.54
N GLU A 48 40.17 28.97 1.21
CA GLU A 48 41.06 28.05 0.47
C GLU A 48 40.79 26.53 0.48
N GLU A 49 40.20 26.04 -0.62
CA GLU A 49 40.82 24.98 -1.45
C GLU A 49 40.29 25.11 -2.89
N GLN A 50 41.12 25.62 -3.79
CA GLN A 50 40.85 25.74 -5.22
C GLN A 50 41.10 24.41 -5.93
N ARG A 51 40.16 23.94 -6.75
CA ARG A 51 40.45 22.94 -7.79
C ARG A 51 40.07 23.49 -9.17
N LYS A 52 41.10 23.90 -9.91
CA LYS A 52 41.09 24.24 -11.34
C LYS A 52 40.56 23.07 -12.18
N VAL A 53 39.70 23.35 -13.16
CA VAL A 53 39.63 22.57 -14.40
C VAL A 53 39.52 23.54 -15.58
N ALA A 54 40.49 23.43 -16.49
CA ALA A 54 40.65 24.19 -17.72
C ALA A 54 39.86 23.53 -18.89
N PRO A 55 39.66 24.22 -20.03
CA PRO A 55 38.66 23.88 -21.05
C PRO A 55 39.11 22.76 -22.02
N PRO A 56 38.18 22.10 -22.73
CA PRO A 56 38.55 21.07 -23.70
C PRO A 56 38.90 21.67 -25.07
N ASP A 57 39.92 21.08 -25.67
CA ASP A 57 40.47 21.37 -26.99
C ASP A 57 39.57 20.89 -28.14
N LYS A 58 39.88 21.41 -29.34
CA LYS A 58 39.16 21.27 -30.61
C LYS A 58 39.47 19.98 -31.38
N GLU A 59 38.62 19.72 -32.39
CA GLU A 59 38.72 18.78 -33.54
C GLU A 59 38.48 17.30 -33.22
N SER A 60 37.64 16.57 -33.97
CA SER A 60 37.48 16.57 -35.42
C SER A 60 36.06 16.22 -35.89
N GLU A 61 35.59 16.92 -36.93
CA GLU A 61 34.44 16.57 -37.75
C GLU A 61 34.67 15.27 -38.54
N GLN A 62 33.64 14.43 -38.68
CA GLN A 62 33.44 13.64 -39.89
C GLN A 62 31.96 13.36 -40.13
N LYS A 63 31.42 14.04 -41.16
CA LYS A 63 30.13 13.75 -41.80
C LYS A 63 30.15 12.36 -42.43
N GLN A 64 29.09 11.59 -42.26
CA GLN A 64 28.68 10.64 -43.30
C GLN A 64 27.15 10.48 -43.37
N GLN A 65 26.68 10.63 -44.61
CA GLN A 65 25.31 10.71 -45.09
C GLN A 65 24.61 9.35 -45.08
N ILE A 66 23.31 9.36 -44.80
CA ILE A 66 22.40 8.24 -45.01
C ILE A 66 21.95 8.27 -46.49
N PRO A 67 22.16 7.21 -47.31
CA PRO A 67 21.58 7.18 -48.65
C PRO A 67 20.17 6.57 -48.62
N VAL A 68 19.22 7.29 -49.22
CA VAL A 68 17.88 6.83 -49.58
C VAL A 68 17.95 6.23 -50.98
N GLN A 69 17.58 4.96 -51.16
CA GLN A 69 17.51 4.32 -52.49
C GLN A 69 16.08 4.35 -53.04
N GLY A 70 15.95 4.89 -54.25
CA GLY A 70 14.73 4.94 -55.05
C GLY A 70 14.58 3.72 -55.97
N ILE A 71 13.31 3.44 -56.29
CA ILE A 71 12.83 2.34 -57.13
C ILE A 71 12.82 2.80 -58.60
N ALA A 72 13.33 1.97 -59.52
CA ALA A 72 12.91 1.98 -60.92
C ALA A 72 13.12 0.60 -61.56
N ASP A 73 12.12 0.21 -62.34
CA ASP A 73 11.85 -1.06 -62.98
C ASP A 73 12.22 -0.98 -64.48
N GLN A 74 12.58 -2.11 -65.12
CA GLN A 74 12.26 -2.50 -66.52
C GLN A 74 13.14 -3.64 -67.08
N SER A 75 12.44 -4.67 -67.56
CA SER A 75 12.80 -5.79 -68.47
C SER A 75 12.33 -5.43 -69.92
N PRO A 76 12.42 -6.23 -71.03
CA PRO A 76 12.77 -7.67 -71.20
C PRO A 76 13.45 -8.15 -72.54
N ALA A 77 13.57 -9.49 -72.68
CA ALA A 77 13.63 -10.35 -73.90
C ALA A 77 15.02 -10.77 -74.48
N ALA A 78 15.34 -12.00 -74.93
CA ALA A 78 14.60 -13.27 -75.16
C ALA A 78 15.53 -14.52 -75.30
N ASP A 79 14.98 -15.71 -74.99
CA ASP A 79 15.14 -17.11 -75.52
C ASP A 79 16.53 -17.80 -75.63
N THR A 80 16.78 -19.09 -75.27
CA THR A 80 16.09 -20.35 -75.66
C THR A 80 16.54 -21.57 -74.79
N VAL A 81 15.57 -22.29 -74.17
CA VAL A 81 15.34 -23.77 -74.00
C VAL A 81 16.40 -24.74 -73.40
N GLN A 82 16.11 -25.43 -72.25
CA GLN A 82 15.66 -26.86 -72.11
C GLN A 82 15.85 -27.50 -70.68
N ASN A 83 14.74 -27.67 -69.93
CA ASN A 83 14.31 -28.72 -68.96
C ASN A 83 15.16 -29.30 -67.76
N PRO A 84 14.49 -29.87 -66.71
CA PRO A 84 14.77 -29.63 -65.26
C PRO A 84 15.41 -30.83 -64.50
N PRO A 85 15.88 -30.67 -63.24
CA PRO A 85 15.00 -30.96 -62.08
C PRO A 85 15.25 -30.13 -60.79
N THR A 86 14.20 -30.07 -59.95
CA THR A 86 14.18 -29.83 -58.48
C THR A 86 14.69 -28.49 -57.91
N PRO A 87 13.81 -27.63 -57.35
CA PRO A 87 14.23 -26.62 -56.39
C PRO A 87 14.43 -27.30 -55.03
N THR A 88 15.70 -27.42 -54.61
CA THR A 88 16.04 -27.49 -53.20
C THR A 88 15.57 -26.21 -52.54
N THR A 89 14.46 -26.28 -51.82
CA THR A 89 14.05 -25.28 -50.84
C THR A 89 15.08 -25.30 -49.70
N SER A 90 16.12 -24.50 -49.85
CA SER A 90 16.87 -24.00 -48.70
C SER A 90 15.97 -22.96 -48.01
N PRO A 91 15.46 -23.21 -46.79
CA PRO A 91 14.99 -22.09 -45.99
C PRO A 91 16.22 -21.26 -45.69
N THR A 92 16.33 -20.08 -46.29
CA THR A 92 17.16 -19.00 -45.77
C THR A 92 16.66 -18.74 -44.36
N THR A 93 17.25 -19.41 -43.38
CA THR A 93 17.23 -19.02 -41.99
C THR A 93 17.85 -17.63 -41.98
N ALA A 94 16.97 -16.63 -42.05
CA ALA A 94 17.31 -15.29 -41.63
C ALA A 94 17.89 -15.44 -40.23
N ALA A 95 19.21 -15.32 -40.14
CA ALA A 95 19.90 -15.17 -38.88
C ALA A 95 19.28 -13.93 -38.26
N VAL A 96 18.36 -14.14 -37.33
CA VAL A 96 17.89 -13.11 -36.43
C VAL A 96 19.16 -12.67 -35.72
N ALA A 97 19.71 -11.54 -36.16
CA ALA A 97 20.78 -10.87 -35.47
C ALA A 97 20.26 -10.73 -34.03
N ASN A 98 20.92 -11.44 -33.09
CA ASN A 98 20.76 -11.18 -31.67
C ASN A 98 21.34 -9.78 -31.45
N ILE A 99 20.54 -8.77 -31.75
CA ILE A 99 20.81 -7.42 -31.35
C ILE A 99 20.38 -7.40 -29.89
N ASP A 100 21.36 -7.67 -29.02
CA ASP A 100 21.27 -7.39 -27.60
C ASP A 100 21.29 -5.87 -27.43
N TRP A 101 20.19 -5.22 -27.78
CA TRP A 101 19.86 -3.99 -27.09
C TRP A 101 19.62 -4.43 -25.65
N ASP A 102 20.48 -4.00 -24.74
CA ASP A 102 20.30 -4.09 -23.29
C ASP A 102 18.84 -3.74 -22.95
N LYS A 103 17.99 -4.77 -22.91
CA LYS A 103 16.54 -4.61 -22.95
C LYS A 103 16.13 -3.94 -21.66
N LYS A 104 15.49 -2.78 -21.77
CA LYS A 104 14.98 -2.07 -20.61
C LYS A 104 13.59 -2.61 -20.30
N ILE A 105 13.55 -3.57 -19.38
CA ILE A 105 12.31 -4.22 -18.94
C ILE A 105 11.99 -3.80 -17.51
N ILE A 106 10.77 -3.30 -17.31
CA ILE A 106 10.22 -3.03 -16.00
C ILE A 106 9.34 -4.21 -15.59
N LYS A 107 9.65 -4.83 -14.46
CA LYS A 107 8.81 -5.89 -13.87
C LYS A 107 8.25 -5.46 -12.53
N ILE A 108 6.95 -5.64 -12.37
CA ILE A 108 6.22 -5.37 -11.13
C ILE A 108 5.42 -6.61 -10.78
N ALA A 109 5.73 -7.22 -9.64
CA ALA A 109 4.92 -8.29 -9.07
C ALA A 109 4.06 -7.75 -7.92
N THR A 110 2.82 -8.22 -7.84
CA THR A 110 1.96 -8.09 -6.66
C THR A 110 1.60 -9.49 -6.22
N VAL A 111 1.93 -9.80 -4.97
CA VAL A 111 1.85 -11.16 -4.44
C VAL A 111 1.25 -11.11 -3.05
N LYS A 112 0.24 -11.95 -2.82
CA LYS A 112 -0.40 -12.10 -1.52
C LYS A 112 -0.34 -13.56 -1.05
N TYR A 113 0.24 -13.78 0.12
CA TYR A 113 0.35 -15.10 0.75
C TYR A 113 -0.41 -15.18 2.08
N GLU A 114 -1.06 -16.31 2.30
CA GLU A 114 -1.48 -16.78 3.62
C GLU A 114 -0.40 -17.69 4.16
N VAL A 115 0.13 -17.37 5.35
CA VAL A 115 1.25 -18.10 5.95
C VAL A 115 0.85 -18.67 7.31
N LYS A 116 1.36 -19.88 7.60
CA LYS A 116 1.14 -20.53 8.91
C LYS A 116 1.95 -19.86 10.03
N SER A 117 3.19 -19.47 9.72
CA SER A 117 4.14 -18.87 10.67
C SER A 117 4.66 -17.54 10.12
N PHE A 118 4.15 -16.45 10.66
CA PHE A 118 4.48 -15.09 10.22
C PHE A 118 5.97 -14.77 10.44
N ASP A 119 6.49 -15.02 11.64
CA ASP A 119 7.85 -14.58 12.00
C ASP A 119 8.93 -15.40 11.28
N GLN A 120 8.66 -16.69 11.03
CA GLN A 120 9.56 -17.54 10.24
C GLN A 120 9.59 -17.10 8.79
N PHE A 121 8.43 -16.89 8.18
CA PHE A 121 8.35 -16.47 6.78
C PHE A 121 8.97 -15.09 6.57
N ASN A 122 8.76 -14.15 7.49
CA ASN A 122 9.39 -12.83 7.41
C ASN A 122 10.93 -12.90 7.40
N LYS A 123 11.52 -13.75 8.26
CA LYS A 123 12.97 -13.96 8.28
C LYS A 123 13.46 -14.58 6.97
N GLU A 124 12.79 -15.63 6.50
CA GLU A 124 13.13 -16.32 5.25
C GLU A 124 13.05 -15.38 4.04
N VAL A 125 12.00 -14.55 3.95
CA VAL A 125 11.87 -13.53 2.91
C VAL A 125 13.06 -12.57 2.95
N LYS A 126 13.41 -12.03 4.12
CA LYS A 126 14.54 -11.10 4.26
C LYS A 126 15.89 -11.74 3.92
N GLU A 127 16.07 -13.02 4.20
CA GLU A 127 17.26 -13.78 3.80
C GLU A 127 17.32 -14.00 2.28
N LYS A 128 16.21 -14.42 1.66
CA LYS A 128 16.11 -14.57 0.20
C LYS A 128 16.36 -13.25 -0.52
N VAL A 129 15.77 -12.15 -0.05
CA VAL A 129 16.00 -10.82 -0.62
C VAL A 129 17.49 -10.47 -0.65
N ARG A 130 18.23 -10.71 0.45
CA ARG A 130 19.67 -10.48 0.49
C ARG A 130 20.44 -11.44 -0.42
N LYS A 131 20.06 -12.71 -0.47
CA LYS A 131 20.68 -13.74 -1.32
C LYS A 131 20.64 -13.38 -2.81
N PHE A 132 19.55 -12.77 -3.27
CA PHE A 132 19.37 -12.35 -4.66
C PHE A 132 19.84 -10.90 -4.94
N GLY A 133 20.57 -10.28 -4.02
CA GLY A 133 21.10 -8.92 -4.19
C GLY A 133 20.03 -7.82 -4.17
N GLY A 134 18.85 -8.13 -3.64
CA GLY A 134 17.77 -7.16 -3.45
C GLY A 134 17.81 -6.48 -2.09
N TYR A 135 16.92 -5.51 -1.93
CA TYR A 135 16.72 -4.81 -0.66
C TYR A 135 15.23 -4.51 -0.43
N VAL A 136 14.87 -4.32 0.83
CA VAL A 136 13.51 -3.90 1.24
C VAL A 136 13.49 -2.38 1.20
N ALA A 137 12.66 -1.81 0.33
CA ALA A 137 12.48 -0.37 0.18
C ALA A 137 11.44 0.18 1.17
N GLN A 138 10.43 -0.62 1.52
CA GLN A 138 9.39 -0.26 2.48
C GLN A 138 8.88 -1.51 3.18
N GLU A 139 8.57 -1.37 4.47
CA GLU A 139 8.00 -2.42 5.31
C GLU A 139 6.93 -1.80 6.21
N ASP A 140 5.68 -2.22 6.01
CA ASP A 140 4.54 -1.81 6.81
C ASP A 140 3.98 -3.03 7.54
N ASN A 141 3.93 -2.97 8.87
CA ASN A 141 3.36 -4.02 9.71
C ASN A 141 1.99 -3.61 10.22
N TYR A 142 1.01 -4.49 10.02
CA TYR A 142 -0.36 -4.32 10.46
C TYR A 142 -0.73 -5.44 11.42
N GLN A 143 -1.23 -5.07 12.59
CA GLN A 143 -1.78 -6.02 13.54
C GLN A 143 -3.27 -5.73 13.69
N HIS A 144 -4.08 -6.67 13.23
CA HIS A 144 -5.52 -6.66 13.40
C HIS A 144 -5.91 -7.65 14.50
N GLU A 145 -7.16 -7.59 14.96
CA GLU A 145 -7.70 -8.54 15.93
C GLU A 145 -7.80 -9.97 15.38
N ASP A 146 -7.89 -10.10 14.05
CA ASP A 146 -8.15 -11.36 13.34
C ASP A 146 -6.93 -11.92 12.61
N ARG A 147 -5.92 -11.08 12.35
CA ARG A 147 -4.72 -11.45 11.58
C ARG A 147 -3.55 -10.53 11.87
N LYS A 148 -2.35 -11.06 11.66
CA LYS A 148 -1.11 -10.28 11.57
C LYS A 148 -0.72 -10.20 10.10
N GLU A 149 -0.62 -9.00 9.54
CA GLU A 149 -0.32 -8.75 8.12
C GLU A 149 0.91 -7.85 7.99
N ILE A 150 1.69 -8.07 6.94
CA ILE A 150 2.81 -7.21 6.58
C ILE A 150 2.81 -6.97 5.08
N SER A 151 3.14 -5.75 4.69
CA SER A 151 3.34 -5.34 3.31
C SER A 151 4.79 -4.93 3.12
N LEU A 152 5.45 -5.52 2.13
CA LEU A 152 6.83 -5.29 1.79
C LEU A 152 6.93 -4.81 0.34
N ILE A 153 7.64 -3.70 0.13
CA ILE A 153 8.09 -3.30 -1.21
C ILE A 153 9.54 -3.69 -1.33
N ILE A 154 9.82 -4.67 -2.19
CA ILE A 154 11.15 -5.24 -2.38
C ILE A 154 11.67 -4.82 -3.75
N LYS A 155 12.92 -4.37 -3.82
CA LYS A 155 13.64 -4.07 -5.06
C LYS A 155 14.68 -5.15 -5.29
N VAL A 156 14.69 -5.72 -6.50
CA VAL A 156 15.57 -6.84 -6.87
C VAL A 156 16.13 -6.59 -8.26
N PRO A 157 17.40 -6.90 -8.56
CA PRO A 157 17.92 -6.85 -9.92
C PRO A 157 17.02 -7.62 -10.90
N VAL A 158 16.74 -7.04 -12.08
CA VAL A 158 15.78 -7.63 -13.04
C VAL A 158 16.17 -9.06 -13.46
N GLU A 159 17.47 -9.34 -13.55
CA GLU A 159 18.00 -10.68 -13.87
C GLU A 159 17.64 -11.74 -12.83
N GLN A 160 17.55 -11.36 -11.56
CA GLN A 160 17.29 -12.28 -10.44
C GLN A 160 15.81 -12.39 -10.06
N PHE A 161 14.95 -11.58 -10.68
CA PHE A 161 13.52 -11.50 -10.34
C PHE A 161 12.81 -12.84 -10.47
N GLU A 162 12.94 -13.54 -11.60
CA GLU A 162 12.24 -14.81 -11.82
C GLU A 162 12.73 -15.89 -10.86
N THR A 163 14.04 -15.96 -10.65
CA THR A 163 14.68 -16.92 -9.74
C THR A 163 14.17 -16.71 -8.31
N MET A 164 14.14 -15.46 -7.83
CA MET A 164 13.63 -15.14 -6.50
C MET A 164 12.13 -15.44 -6.38
N MET A 165 11.34 -15.09 -7.39
CA MET A 165 9.89 -15.27 -7.38
C MET A 165 9.47 -16.75 -7.41
N ASN A 166 10.33 -17.62 -7.96
CA ASN A 166 10.17 -19.07 -7.90
C ASN A 166 10.65 -19.64 -6.56
N ASP A 167 11.78 -19.15 -6.04
CA ASP A 167 12.32 -19.57 -4.73
C ASP A 167 11.41 -19.18 -3.55
N MET A 168 10.62 -18.10 -3.70
CA MET A 168 9.63 -17.69 -2.71
C MET A 168 8.44 -18.65 -2.58
N GLN A 169 8.13 -19.45 -3.62
CA GLN A 169 7.04 -20.43 -3.57
C GLN A 169 7.45 -21.62 -2.70
N THR A 170 6.96 -21.66 -1.47
CA THR A 170 7.24 -22.73 -0.50
C THR A 170 5.99 -23.61 -0.33
N LYS A 171 6.15 -24.88 0.06
CA LYS A 171 5.00 -25.80 0.23
C LYS A 171 4.06 -25.39 1.37
N ASP A 172 4.54 -24.59 2.32
CA ASP A 172 3.80 -24.18 3.53
C ASP A 172 3.07 -22.83 3.41
N ILE A 173 3.09 -22.22 2.22
CA ILE A 173 2.37 -20.97 1.95
C ILE A 173 1.22 -21.21 0.98
N LYS A 174 0.09 -20.56 1.23
CA LYS A 174 -1.05 -20.56 0.32
C LYS A 174 -1.06 -19.25 -0.45
N GLN A 175 -0.95 -19.34 -1.77
CA GLN A 175 -1.03 -18.18 -2.66
C GLN A 175 -2.48 -17.74 -2.82
N ILE A 176 -2.75 -16.50 -2.41
CA ILE A 176 -4.06 -15.86 -2.58
C ILE A 176 -4.07 -15.09 -3.89
N GLU A 177 -3.02 -14.32 -4.13
CA GLU A 177 -2.90 -13.47 -5.30
C GLU A 177 -1.46 -13.52 -5.85
N ARG A 178 -1.34 -13.56 -7.17
CA ARG A 178 -0.08 -13.37 -7.86
C ARG A 178 -0.34 -12.74 -9.21
N THR A 179 0.13 -11.51 -9.36
CA THR A 179 0.04 -10.75 -10.60
C THR A 179 1.43 -10.27 -10.96
N ILE A 180 1.87 -10.50 -12.20
CA ILE A 180 3.16 -10.02 -12.70
C ILE A 180 2.87 -9.17 -13.94
N LYS A 181 3.22 -7.89 -13.86
CA LYS A 181 3.21 -6.97 -14.99
C LYS A 181 4.64 -6.81 -15.49
N THR A 182 4.81 -7.01 -16.80
CA THR A 182 6.08 -6.78 -17.50
C THR A 182 5.85 -5.74 -18.58
N GLU A 183 6.74 -4.76 -18.67
CA GLU A 183 6.67 -3.66 -19.63
C GLU A 183 8.04 -3.46 -20.26
N ASP A 184 8.11 -3.53 -21.59
CA ASP A 184 9.32 -3.23 -22.35
C ASP A 184 9.36 -1.74 -22.68
N VAL A 185 10.31 -1.03 -22.08
CA VAL A 185 10.50 0.42 -22.25
C VAL A 185 11.75 0.73 -23.08
N THR A 186 12.34 -0.28 -23.74
CA THR A 186 13.54 -0.10 -24.57
C THR A 186 13.29 0.94 -25.67
N GLY A 187 12.17 0.82 -26.37
CA GLY A 187 11.78 1.78 -27.42
C GLY A 187 11.59 3.19 -26.88
N GLU A 188 10.94 3.34 -25.72
CA GLU A 188 10.68 4.64 -25.11
C GLU A 188 11.98 5.33 -24.65
N VAL A 189 12.92 4.57 -24.08
CA VAL A 189 14.24 5.10 -23.68
C VAL A 189 15.01 5.58 -24.90
N ILE A 190 15.03 4.80 -25.98
CA ILE A 190 15.73 5.15 -27.22
C ILE A 190 15.12 6.40 -27.87
N ASP A 191 13.80 6.47 -27.98
CA ASP A 191 13.10 7.63 -28.53
C ASP A 191 13.35 8.89 -27.68
N THR A 192 13.14 8.80 -26.37
CA THR A 192 13.33 9.94 -25.46
C THR A 192 14.79 10.43 -25.48
N LYS A 193 15.76 9.52 -25.56
CA LYS A 193 17.18 9.88 -25.67
C LYS A 193 17.48 10.58 -27.01
N SER A 194 16.91 10.09 -28.11
CA SER A 194 17.08 10.71 -29.43
C SER A 194 16.49 12.12 -29.47
N ARG A 195 15.30 12.30 -28.88
CA ARG A 195 14.65 13.61 -28.71
C ARG A 195 15.46 14.54 -27.81
N LEU A 196 15.99 14.04 -26.70
CA LEU A 196 16.87 14.80 -25.81
C LEU A 196 18.10 15.33 -26.54
N GLU A 197 18.77 14.50 -27.33
CA GLU A 197 19.94 14.92 -28.11
C GLU A 197 19.56 15.96 -29.19
N ALA A 198 18.44 15.77 -29.88
CA ALA A 198 17.94 16.76 -30.84
C ALA A 198 17.68 18.13 -30.19
N LYS A 199 17.04 18.16 -29.00
CA LYS A 199 16.79 19.40 -28.24
C LYS A 199 18.09 20.06 -27.78
N LYS A 200 19.09 19.29 -27.35
CA LYS A 200 20.42 19.83 -27.00
C LYS A 200 21.08 20.50 -28.20
N GLN A 201 21.01 19.88 -29.38
CA GLN A 201 21.55 20.47 -30.61
C GLN A 201 20.80 21.75 -31.01
N MET A 202 19.47 21.75 -30.86
CA MET A 202 18.64 22.94 -31.08
C MET A 202 19.05 24.07 -30.13
N ARG A 203 19.18 23.82 -28.83
CA ARG A 203 19.67 24.80 -27.85
C ARG A 203 21.04 25.39 -28.24
N LEU A 204 21.97 24.55 -28.72
CA LEU A 204 23.28 25.03 -29.18
C LEU A 204 23.16 25.98 -30.37
N LYS A 205 22.23 25.73 -31.30
CA LYS A 205 21.94 26.61 -32.43
C LYS A 205 21.31 27.94 -32.00
N TYR A 206 20.39 27.91 -31.05
CA TYR A 206 19.82 29.15 -30.48
C TYR A 206 20.87 29.98 -29.74
N LEU A 207 21.79 29.33 -29.01
CA LEU A 207 22.95 30.02 -28.41
C LEU A 207 23.89 30.62 -29.46
N GLU A 208 23.98 30.03 -30.64
CA GLU A 208 24.74 30.59 -31.77
C GLU A 208 24.06 31.86 -32.33
N PHE A 209 22.73 31.83 -32.53
CA PHE A 209 21.96 33.00 -32.94
C PHE A 209 22.03 34.13 -31.91
N LEU A 210 21.91 33.81 -30.62
CA LEU A 210 22.02 34.78 -29.53
C LEU A 210 23.35 35.54 -29.54
N LYS A 211 24.46 34.88 -29.91
CA LYS A 211 25.78 35.51 -30.03
C LYS A 211 25.91 36.44 -31.24
N GLN A 212 25.10 36.23 -32.27
CA GLN A 212 25.13 37.01 -33.52
C GLN A 212 24.12 38.18 -33.49
N SER A 213 23.08 38.10 -32.66
CA SER A 213 22.07 39.14 -32.54
C SER A 213 22.62 40.45 -31.98
N LYS A 214 22.22 41.56 -32.60
CA LYS A 214 22.55 42.93 -32.17
C LYS A 214 21.34 43.69 -31.63
N ASN A 215 20.13 43.11 -31.75
CA ASN A 215 18.89 43.71 -31.31
C ASN A 215 18.48 43.13 -29.93
N MET A 216 18.18 44.00 -28.97
CA MET A 216 17.75 43.60 -27.63
C MET A 216 16.42 42.83 -27.63
N GLU A 217 15.48 43.19 -28.50
CA GLU A 217 14.19 42.50 -28.61
C GLU A 217 14.38 41.04 -29.07
N GLU A 218 15.23 40.83 -30.08
CA GLU A 218 15.59 39.50 -30.58
C GLU A 218 16.31 38.66 -29.51
N VAL A 219 17.21 39.29 -28.72
CA VAL A 219 17.89 38.64 -27.60
C VAL A 219 16.90 38.14 -26.55
N LEU A 220 15.90 38.95 -26.18
CA LEU A 220 14.89 38.56 -25.20
C LEU A 220 14.01 37.41 -25.74
N THR A 221 13.60 37.47 -27.00
CA THR A 221 12.82 36.39 -27.64
C THR A 221 13.60 35.08 -27.67
N VAL A 222 14.86 35.11 -28.12
CA VAL A 222 15.72 33.92 -28.16
C VAL A 222 16.00 33.37 -26.77
N GLN A 223 16.18 34.22 -25.76
CA GLN A 223 16.38 33.78 -24.39
C GLN A 223 15.16 33.05 -23.82
N ASN A 224 13.95 33.51 -24.14
CA ASN A 224 12.72 32.82 -23.73
C ASN A 224 12.66 31.42 -24.37
N GLU A 225 12.91 31.31 -25.68
CA GLU A 225 12.92 30.01 -26.36
C GLU A 225 14.01 29.07 -25.82
N ILE A 226 15.18 29.60 -25.45
CA ILE A 226 16.24 28.81 -24.80
C ILE A 226 15.77 28.27 -23.45
N ASN A 227 15.05 29.08 -22.66
CA ASN A 227 14.53 28.65 -21.37
C ASN A 227 13.48 27.54 -21.54
N ASP A 228 12.60 27.66 -22.53
CA ASP A 228 11.59 26.64 -22.83
C ASP A 228 12.25 25.33 -23.27
N ILE A 229 13.22 25.39 -24.19
CA ILE A 229 14.01 24.22 -24.61
C ILE A 229 14.77 23.61 -23.42
N GLN A 230 15.28 24.44 -22.50
CA GLN A 230 15.99 23.98 -21.31
C GLN A 230 15.09 23.17 -20.39
N GLU A 231 13.89 23.66 -20.10
CA GLU A 231 12.89 22.93 -19.30
C GLU A 231 12.55 21.58 -19.96
N GLU A 232 12.37 21.58 -21.28
CA GLU A 232 12.11 20.37 -22.03
C GLU A 232 13.27 19.35 -21.99
N ILE A 233 14.52 19.82 -22.04
CA ILE A 233 15.73 18.99 -21.90
C ILE A 233 15.75 18.36 -20.51
N GLU A 234 15.49 19.13 -19.45
CA GLU A 234 15.49 18.64 -18.08
C GLU A 234 14.40 17.58 -17.85
N SER A 235 13.20 17.83 -18.36
CA SER A 235 12.08 16.88 -18.32
C SER A 235 12.42 15.58 -19.06
N ALA A 236 12.93 15.66 -20.29
CA ALA A 236 13.32 14.49 -21.08
C ALA A 236 14.47 13.71 -20.43
N GLN A 237 15.46 14.42 -19.87
CA GLN A 237 16.56 13.80 -19.13
C GLN A 237 16.06 13.08 -17.87
N GLY A 238 15.14 13.70 -17.12
CA GLY A 238 14.48 13.09 -15.98
C GLY A 238 13.74 11.81 -16.36
N ARG A 239 13.01 11.82 -17.48
CA ARG A 239 12.30 10.64 -18.01
C ARG A 239 13.25 9.49 -18.35
N VAL A 240 14.36 9.76 -19.05
CA VAL A 240 15.37 8.75 -19.38
C VAL A 240 15.97 8.15 -18.11
N GLN A 241 16.33 8.99 -17.12
CA GLN A 241 16.90 8.51 -15.86
C GLN A 241 15.90 7.65 -15.08
N TYR A 242 14.64 8.05 -15.03
CA TYR A 242 13.58 7.28 -14.37
C TYR A 242 13.41 5.90 -15.00
N LEU A 243 13.24 5.83 -16.33
CA LEU A 243 13.08 4.56 -17.05
C LEU A 243 14.31 3.66 -16.89
N THR A 244 15.51 4.24 -16.91
CA THR A 244 16.76 3.49 -16.71
C THR A 244 16.85 2.91 -15.30
N LYS A 245 16.52 3.68 -14.26
CA LYS A 245 16.50 3.19 -12.88
C LYS A 245 15.43 2.12 -12.67
N GLN A 246 14.25 2.32 -13.26
CA GLN A 246 13.11 1.41 -13.11
C GLN A 246 13.28 0.10 -13.90
N SER A 247 14.09 0.09 -14.96
CA SER A 247 14.45 -1.13 -15.70
C SER A 247 15.70 -1.83 -15.16
N ALA A 248 16.45 -1.21 -14.26
CA ALA A 248 17.56 -1.88 -13.56
C ALA A 248 17.06 -2.79 -12.42
N TYR A 249 15.94 -2.41 -11.78
CA TYR A 249 15.36 -3.14 -10.66
C TYR A 249 13.89 -3.49 -10.89
N SER A 250 13.54 -4.74 -10.63
CA SER A 250 12.16 -5.18 -10.49
C SER A 250 11.58 -4.80 -9.14
N THR A 251 10.28 -4.55 -9.09
CA THR A 251 9.55 -4.25 -7.86
C THR A 251 8.65 -5.42 -7.50
N ILE A 252 8.74 -5.91 -6.27
CA ILE A 252 7.86 -6.95 -5.74
C ILE A 252 7.10 -6.35 -4.56
N ASN A 253 5.79 -6.20 -4.73
CA ASN A 253 4.85 -5.85 -3.68
C ASN A 253 4.38 -7.17 -3.06
N LEU A 254 4.97 -7.52 -1.92
CA LEU A 254 4.69 -8.74 -1.20
C LEU A 254 3.84 -8.42 0.04
N SER A 255 2.60 -8.88 0.06
CA SER A 255 1.74 -8.91 1.24
C SER A 255 1.67 -10.34 1.76
N PHE A 256 1.80 -10.54 3.06
CA PHE A 256 1.45 -11.81 3.66
C PHE A 256 0.81 -11.64 5.02
N TYR A 257 -0.09 -12.56 5.37
CA TYR A 257 -0.74 -12.55 6.67
C TYR A 257 -0.87 -13.94 7.27
N GLN A 258 -0.91 -13.97 8.60
CA GLN A 258 -1.26 -15.14 9.39
C GLN A 258 -2.61 -14.89 10.07
N PRO A 259 -3.63 -15.74 9.84
CA PRO A 259 -4.88 -15.66 10.59
C PRO A 259 -4.63 -16.06 12.05
N MET A 260 -5.25 -15.34 13.01
CA MET A 260 -5.17 -15.71 14.42
C MET A 260 -6.02 -16.97 14.68
N GLU A 261 -5.39 -18.00 15.26
CA GLU A 261 -6.09 -19.21 15.65
C GLU A 261 -7.18 -18.87 16.68
N GLY A 262 -8.43 -19.24 16.37
CA GLY A 262 -9.58 -19.00 17.24
C GLY A 262 -10.36 -17.71 16.96
N PHE A 263 -9.91 -16.85 16.04
CA PHE A 263 -10.75 -15.73 15.57
C PHE A 263 -11.82 -16.26 14.62
N LYS A 264 -13.02 -16.49 15.16
CA LYS A 264 -14.22 -16.57 14.34
C LYS A 264 -14.60 -15.14 13.99
N ALA A 265 -14.39 -14.75 12.73
CA ALA A 265 -15.01 -13.52 12.23
C ALA A 265 -16.50 -13.54 12.64
N PRO A 266 -17.08 -12.43 13.09
CA PRO A 266 -18.53 -12.34 13.24
C PRO A 266 -19.08 -12.64 11.86
N THR A 267 -19.53 -13.88 11.68
CA THR A 267 -20.06 -14.33 10.41
C THR A 267 -21.25 -13.43 10.17
N ASN A 268 -21.14 -12.53 9.20
CA ASN A 268 -22.26 -11.76 8.66
C ASN A 268 -23.16 -12.66 7.78
N ASP A 269 -23.17 -13.95 8.12
CA ASP A 269 -24.33 -14.81 8.05
C ASP A 269 -25.45 -14.06 8.82
N ASN A 270 -26.23 -13.30 8.08
CA ASN A 270 -27.54 -12.86 8.54
C ASN A 270 -28.54 -14.02 8.44
N SER A 271 -28.10 -15.26 8.67
CA SER A 271 -29.00 -16.40 8.69
C SER A 271 -29.77 -16.32 9.99
N PHE A 272 -31.05 -16.00 9.85
CA PHE A 272 -32.05 -15.88 10.91
C PHE A 272 -31.93 -16.99 11.98
N TRP A 273 -31.49 -18.19 11.57
CA TRP A 273 -31.25 -19.35 12.43
C TRP A 273 -30.10 -19.17 13.44
N ASN A 274 -29.00 -18.51 13.07
CA ASN A 274 -27.89 -18.27 14.00
C ASN A 274 -28.26 -17.23 15.06
N LYS A 275 -28.97 -16.15 14.68
CA LYS A 275 -29.51 -15.17 15.62
C LYS A 275 -30.54 -15.78 16.58
N THR A 276 -31.32 -16.74 16.10
CA THR A 276 -32.30 -17.47 16.94
C THR A 276 -31.61 -18.43 17.92
N GLY A 277 -30.56 -19.13 17.49
CA GLY A 277 -29.76 -20.00 18.36
C GLY A 277 -29.00 -19.24 19.45
N GLU A 278 -28.45 -18.07 19.12
CA GLU A 278 -27.81 -17.20 20.09
C GLU A 278 -28.81 -16.62 21.10
N ALA A 279 -30.01 -16.23 20.65
CA ALA A 279 -31.10 -15.77 21.52
C ALA A 279 -31.59 -16.87 22.47
N PHE A 280 -31.68 -18.12 22.00
CA PHE A 280 -32.05 -19.27 22.84
C PHE A 280 -30.98 -19.57 23.90
N SER A 281 -29.70 -19.46 23.53
CA SER A 281 -28.58 -19.65 24.46
C SER A 281 -28.55 -18.58 25.56
N ARG A 282 -28.79 -17.31 25.21
CA ARG A 282 -28.99 -16.21 26.19
C ARG A 282 -30.23 -16.45 27.07
N GLY A 283 -31.30 -17.02 26.51
CA GLY A 283 -32.47 -17.45 27.28
C GLY A 283 -32.14 -18.53 28.33
N GLY A 284 -31.27 -19.48 27.97
CA GLY A 284 -30.76 -20.50 28.89
C GLY A 284 -29.95 -19.91 30.06
N GLU A 285 -29.17 -18.86 29.82
CA GLU A 285 -28.47 -18.13 30.88
C GLU A 285 -29.42 -17.39 31.84
N MET A 286 -30.51 -16.82 31.33
CA MET A 286 -31.56 -16.25 32.16
C MET A 286 -32.23 -17.32 33.05
N ILE A 287 -32.47 -18.52 32.52
CA ILE A 287 -33.03 -19.65 33.29
C ILE A 287 -32.05 -20.11 34.38
N LYS A 288 -30.74 -20.20 34.07
CA LYS A 288 -29.71 -20.49 35.08
C LYS A 288 -29.69 -19.41 36.17
N GLY A 289 -29.77 -18.13 35.79
CA GLY A 289 -29.84 -17.01 36.72
C GLY A 289 -31.08 -17.08 37.63
N LEU A 290 -32.23 -17.47 37.08
CA LEU A 290 -33.47 -17.64 37.84
C LEU A 290 -33.40 -18.84 38.79
N ALA A 291 -32.79 -19.96 38.37
CA ALA A 291 -32.55 -21.11 39.24
C ALA A 291 -31.62 -20.77 40.41
N LEU A 292 -30.55 -19.99 40.16
CA LEU A 292 -29.65 -19.48 41.20
C LEU A 292 -30.36 -18.50 42.14
N MET A 293 -31.27 -17.66 41.63
CA MET A 293 -32.13 -16.80 42.47
C MET A 293 -33.01 -17.62 43.41
N ILE A 294 -33.66 -18.70 42.94
CA ILE A 294 -34.49 -19.58 43.77
C ILE A 294 -33.64 -20.27 44.85
N ILE A 295 -32.47 -20.79 44.48
CA ILE A 295 -31.49 -21.40 45.40
C ILE A 295 -30.87 -20.38 46.36
N SER A 296 -30.95 -19.08 46.08
CA SER A 296 -30.49 -18.04 46.99
C SER A 296 -31.58 -17.60 47.98
N ILE A 297 -32.87 -17.74 47.62
CA ILE A 297 -34.00 -17.14 48.37
C ILE A 297 -34.59 -18.05 49.46
N TRP A 298 -34.33 -19.37 49.41
CA TRP A 298 -34.82 -20.32 50.42
C TRP A 298 -34.42 -20.03 51.89
N PRO A 299 -33.23 -19.49 52.23
CA PRO A 299 -32.87 -19.22 53.63
C PRO A 299 -33.70 -18.05 54.20
N LEU A 300 -34.07 -17.09 53.34
CA LEU A 300 -34.95 -15.97 53.69
C LEU A 300 -36.38 -16.44 53.95
N LEU A 301 -36.88 -17.38 53.14
CA LEU A 301 -38.20 -17.99 53.37
C LEU A 301 -38.26 -18.79 54.67
N LEU A 302 -37.22 -19.58 54.98
CA LEU A 302 -37.13 -20.31 56.26
C LEU A 302 -37.06 -19.36 57.46
N ALA A 303 -36.27 -18.30 57.38
CA ALA A 303 -36.19 -17.28 58.43
C ALA A 303 -37.54 -16.56 58.63
N GLY A 304 -38.25 -16.24 57.54
CA GLY A 304 -39.58 -15.62 57.59
C GLY A 304 -40.64 -16.50 58.26
N VAL A 305 -40.72 -17.78 57.88
CA VAL A 305 -41.65 -18.75 58.51
C VAL A 305 -41.31 -18.95 59.99
N GLY A 306 -40.02 -19.09 60.33
CA GLY A 306 -39.57 -19.17 61.71
C GLY A 306 -39.97 -17.95 62.54
N GLY A 307 -39.80 -16.74 61.98
CA GLY A 307 -40.23 -15.48 62.60
C GLY A 307 -41.75 -15.42 62.82
N ILE A 308 -42.55 -15.84 61.84
CA ILE A 308 -44.02 -15.88 61.94
C ILE A 308 -44.48 -16.88 63.01
N LEU A 309 -43.85 -18.06 63.10
CA LEU A 309 -44.17 -19.05 64.14
C LEU A 309 -43.86 -18.53 65.55
N ILE A 310 -42.72 -17.86 65.74
CA ILE A 310 -42.36 -17.24 67.01
C ILE A 310 -43.34 -16.11 67.36
N TRP A 311 -43.73 -15.29 66.38
CA TRP A 311 -44.70 -14.21 66.57
C TRP A 311 -46.09 -14.74 66.94
N ARG A 312 -46.58 -15.79 66.26
CA ARG A 312 -47.86 -16.44 66.60
C ARG A 312 -47.82 -17.06 68.01
N ARG A 313 -46.70 -17.68 68.39
CA ARG A 313 -46.54 -18.27 69.73
C ARG A 313 -46.56 -17.20 70.84
N ARG A 314 -45.87 -16.07 70.64
CA ARG A 314 -45.93 -14.93 71.58
C ARG A 314 -47.30 -14.27 71.67
N ARG A 315 -48.07 -14.25 70.57
CA ARG A 315 -49.42 -13.69 70.58
C ARG A 315 -50.43 -14.56 71.35
N GLN A 316 -50.23 -15.88 71.36
CA GLN A 316 -51.04 -16.80 72.18
C GLN A 316 -50.78 -16.60 73.68
N GLU A 317 -49.55 -16.29 74.09
CA GLU A 317 -49.22 -16.02 75.50
C GLU A 317 -49.90 -14.75 76.03
N GLN A 318 -50.07 -13.70 75.21
CA GLN A 318 -50.76 -12.47 75.63
C GLN A 318 -52.28 -12.65 75.81
N THR A 319 -52.92 -13.51 75.03
CA THR A 319 -54.37 -13.78 75.18
C THR A 319 -54.73 -14.52 76.46
N VAL A 320 -53.79 -15.29 77.05
CA VAL A 320 -54.02 -16.01 78.31
C VAL A 320 -53.94 -15.07 79.51
N ILE A 321 -53.06 -14.06 79.49
CA ILE A 321 -52.92 -13.09 80.59
C ILE A 321 -54.10 -12.11 80.64
N VAL A 322 -54.64 -11.68 79.50
CA VAL A 322 -55.78 -10.76 79.45
C VAL A 322 -57.09 -11.41 79.92
N ASN A 323 -57.31 -12.70 79.61
CA ASN A 323 -58.46 -13.44 80.12
C ASN A 323 -58.33 -13.84 81.60
N GLY A 324 -57.11 -13.86 82.15
CA GLY A 324 -56.86 -14.10 83.59
C GLY A 324 -57.26 -12.93 84.49
N LEU A 325 -57.29 -11.69 83.98
CA LEU A 325 -57.72 -10.51 84.74
C LEU A 325 -59.21 -10.21 84.63
N LYS A 326 -59.92 -10.76 83.64
CA LYS A 326 -61.37 -10.57 83.47
C LYS A 326 -62.23 -11.49 84.34
N ASN A 327 -61.63 -12.52 84.95
CA ASN A 327 -62.31 -13.45 85.86
C ASN A 327 -62.07 -13.13 87.34
N LYS A 328 -61.60 -11.92 87.67
CA LYS A 328 -61.27 -11.51 89.05
C LYS A 328 -61.92 -10.19 89.48
N GLU A 329 -62.96 -9.74 88.78
CA GLU A 329 -63.91 -8.74 89.28
C GLU A 329 -65.29 -9.36 89.44
#